data_AF-A0A968XVN5-F1
#
_entry.id   AF-A0A968XVN5-F1
#
_cell.length_a   1.000
_cell.length_b   1.000
_cell.length_c   1.000
_cell.angle_alpha   90.00
_cell.angle_beta   90.00
_cell.angle_gamma   90.00
#
_symmetry.space_group_name_H-M   'P 1'
#
loop_
_entity.id
_entity.type
_entity.pdbx_description
1 polymer ?
#
loop_
_entity_poly.entity_id
_entity_poly.type
_entity_poly.pdbx_seq_one_letter_code
_entity_poly.pdbx_strand_id
1 'polypeptide(L)'
;MIASDSVEKSANSQSSSRQWWSQQWLDLINSYRFKKRLERGWRYARQGNVLSIRFRKQRVLSTVQGTEPSPYRLSLWLDPFTDEDWDLVITTLSQKAVFSAKLLAGEMPANIEEVFAANGLRLFPFSLSDVHSRCSCPDKANPCKHISAVYYLLGDRFSEDPFLLFQLRGRSREQVLEAIRHKRQSQAKQLVSTPETTTPGPNLENFWRYDEPLESSLVVIAPSGGETVLDILDTIPLAGATNDESGKSTAAMTMAYLREVYASVSQQAMLKAMMQANTEA
;
A
#
# COMPACT_ATOMS: atom_id res chain seq x y z
N MET A 1 30.93 24.27 -47.36
CA MET A 1 31.55 23.39 -46.35
C MET A 1 30.90 23.74 -45.02
N ILE A 2 29.84 23.02 -44.66
CA ILE A 2 29.05 23.28 -43.44
C ILE A 2 29.34 22.12 -42.50
N ALA A 3 29.82 22.48 -41.31
CA ALA A 3 30.15 21.57 -40.23
C ALA A 3 28.92 20.83 -39.72
N SER A 4 29.16 19.56 -39.41
CA SER A 4 28.30 18.59 -38.78
C SER A 4 27.83 19.03 -37.38
N ASP A 5 26.52 19.09 -37.19
CA ASP A 5 25.88 19.24 -35.88
C ASP A 5 25.09 17.96 -35.57
N SER A 6 25.61 17.16 -34.66
CA SER A 6 25.00 15.94 -34.15
C SER A 6 23.86 16.29 -33.21
N VAL A 7 22.62 16.11 -33.65
CA VAL A 7 21.44 16.15 -32.79
C VAL A 7 21.22 14.77 -32.18
N GLU A 8 21.93 14.49 -31.08
CA GLU A 8 21.45 13.52 -30.08
C GLU A 8 20.33 14.19 -29.29
N LYS A 9 19.08 13.86 -29.62
CA LYS A 9 17.92 14.23 -28.80
C LYS A 9 17.19 12.99 -28.30
N SER A 10 17.43 12.73 -27.01
CA SER A 10 16.40 12.42 -26.02
C SER A 10 15.71 11.07 -26.13
N ALA A 11 16.46 10.01 -25.84
CA ALA A 11 15.92 8.74 -25.34
C ALA A 11 16.10 8.63 -23.82
N ASN A 12 15.53 9.57 -23.04
CA ASN A 12 15.42 9.37 -21.59
C ASN A 12 14.31 10.23 -20.95
N SER A 13 13.10 9.68 -20.88
CA SER A 13 12.14 9.95 -19.80
C SER A 13 10.97 8.97 -19.88
N GLN A 14 11.05 7.84 -19.18
CA GLN A 14 9.91 7.06 -18.64
C GLN A 14 10.40 5.73 -18.04
N SER A 15 11.25 5.82 -17.02
CA SER A 15 11.23 4.83 -15.95
C SER A 15 10.70 5.52 -14.71
N SER A 16 9.43 5.95 -14.75
CA SER A 16 8.71 6.20 -13.50
C SER A 16 8.75 4.88 -12.73
N SER A 17 9.23 4.90 -11.49
CA SER A 17 9.15 3.76 -10.59
C SER A 17 7.71 3.24 -10.60
N ARG A 18 7.48 2.09 -11.24
CA ARG A 18 6.15 1.50 -11.33
C ARG A 18 5.66 1.20 -9.91
N GLN A 19 4.38 1.44 -9.65
CA GLN A 19 3.80 1.24 -8.33
C GLN A 19 3.99 -0.21 -7.87
N TRP A 20 4.25 -0.43 -6.57
CA TRP A 20 4.64 -1.74 -6.05
C TRP A 20 3.60 -2.83 -6.35
N TRP A 21 2.30 -2.50 -6.29
CA TRP A 21 1.20 -3.44 -6.56
C TRP A 21 1.12 -3.84 -8.04
N SER A 22 1.47 -2.93 -8.94
CA SER A 22 1.58 -3.21 -10.37
C SER A 22 2.80 -4.10 -10.64
N GLN A 23 3.92 -3.87 -9.92
CA GLN A 23 5.08 -4.73 -9.99
C GLN A 23 4.78 -6.16 -9.50
N GLN A 24 4.05 -6.32 -8.39
CA GLN A 24 3.62 -7.63 -7.89
C GLN A 24 2.82 -8.42 -8.94
N TRP A 25 1.91 -7.76 -9.66
CA TRP A 25 1.18 -8.39 -10.76
C TRP A 25 2.10 -8.84 -11.91
N LEU A 26 3.09 -8.03 -12.26
CA LEU A 26 4.05 -8.39 -13.30
C LEU A 26 4.99 -9.51 -12.88
N ASP A 27 5.39 -9.54 -11.62
CA ASP A 27 6.20 -10.62 -11.05
C ASP A 27 5.44 -11.94 -11.07
N LEU A 28 4.13 -11.92 -10.76
CA LEU A 28 3.24 -13.07 -10.94
C LEU A 28 3.26 -13.58 -12.38
N ILE A 29 3.16 -12.69 -13.38
CA ILE A 29 3.21 -13.07 -14.79
C ILE A 29 4.60 -13.63 -15.15
N ASN A 30 5.66 -12.97 -14.70
CA ASN A 30 7.05 -13.35 -14.99
C ASN A 30 7.46 -14.68 -14.35
N SER A 31 6.75 -15.13 -13.31
CA SER A 31 6.91 -16.46 -12.71
C SER A 31 6.54 -17.60 -13.67
N TYR A 32 5.83 -17.31 -14.76
CA TYR A 32 5.40 -18.32 -15.72
C TYR A 32 6.58 -19.00 -16.44
N ARG A 33 6.56 -20.34 -16.43
CA ARG A 33 7.65 -21.20 -16.91
C ARG A 33 8.09 -20.96 -18.37
N PHE A 34 7.24 -20.41 -19.24
CA PHE A 34 7.57 -20.23 -20.66
C PHE A 34 7.85 -18.76 -21.03
N LYS A 35 9.02 -18.25 -20.64
CA LYS A 35 9.45 -16.85 -20.86
C LYS A 35 9.39 -16.40 -22.33
N LYS A 36 9.89 -17.21 -23.27
CA LYS A 36 9.83 -16.89 -24.73
C LYS A 36 8.40 -16.66 -25.24
N ARG A 37 7.41 -17.33 -24.65
CA ARG A 37 6.00 -17.17 -25.04
C ARG A 37 5.44 -15.84 -24.53
N LEU A 38 5.81 -15.43 -23.32
CA LEU A 38 5.46 -14.12 -22.75
C LEU A 38 6.09 -12.97 -23.52
N GLU A 39 7.37 -13.07 -23.89
CA GLU A 39 8.06 -12.03 -24.67
C GLU A 39 7.33 -11.71 -25.97
N ARG A 40 6.78 -12.72 -26.66
CA ARG A 40 5.97 -12.51 -27.85
C ARG A 40 4.70 -11.71 -27.54
N GLY A 41 4.01 -12.03 -26.45
CA GLY A 41 2.85 -11.26 -25.99
C GLY A 41 3.19 -9.82 -25.63
N TRP A 42 4.33 -9.60 -24.98
CA TRP A 42 4.81 -8.26 -24.62
C TRP A 42 5.10 -7.40 -25.86
N ARG A 43 5.82 -7.94 -26.85
CA ARG A 43 6.03 -7.27 -28.14
C ARG A 43 4.69 -6.96 -28.82
N TYR A 44 3.75 -7.89 -28.73
CA TYR A 44 2.42 -7.72 -29.32
C TYR A 44 1.62 -6.60 -28.68
N ALA A 45 1.69 -6.45 -27.35
CA ALA A 45 1.10 -5.33 -26.61
C ALA A 45 1.72 -3.99 -27.04
N ARG A 46 3.06 -3.91 -27.09
CA ARG A 46 3.80 -2.70 -27.49
C ARG A 46 3.51 -2.24 -28.92
N GLN A 47 3.17 -3.16 -29.81
CA GLN A 47 2.76 -2.87 -31.18
C GLN A 47 1.34 -2.30 -31.29
N GLY A 48 0.61 -2.13 -30.18
CA GLY A 48 -0.74 -1.55 -30.19
C GLY A 48 -1.84 -2.52 -30.64
N ASN A 49 -1.57 -3.83 -30.66
CA ASN A 49 -2.56 -4.82 -31.12
C ASN A 49 -3.71 -5.06 -30.13
N VAL A 50 -3.62 -4.57 -28.90
CA VAL A 50 -4.72 -4.66 -27.92
C VAL A 50 -5.64 -3.45 -28.12
N LEU A 51 -6.80 -3.69 -28.71
CA LEU A 51 -7.71 -2.63 -29.15
C LEU A 51 -8.51 -2.03 -28.00
N SER A 52 -8.92 -2.84 -27.03
CA SER A 52 -9.59 -2.35 -25.83
C SER A 52 -9.48 -3.33 -24.67
N ILE A 53 -9.46 -2.77 -23.45
CA ILE A 53 -9.55 -3.47 -22.17
C ILE A 53 -10.67 -2.79 -21.37
N ARG A 54 -11.70 -3.55 -20.99
CA ARG A 54 -12.83 -3.07 -20.18
C ARG A 54 -13.08 -4.00 -19.01
N PHE A 55 -13.35 -3.42 -17.85
CA PHE A 55 -13.79 -4.16 -16.68
C PHE A 55 -15.32 -4.22 -16.63
N ARG A 56 -15.86 -5.41 -16.39
CA ARG A 56 -17.29 -5.69 -16.25
C ARG A 56 -17.50 -6.61 -15.06
N LYS A 57 -17.98 -6.05 -13.93
CA LYS A 57 -18.00 -6.74 -12.64
C LYS A 57 -16.59 -7.30 -12.35
N GLN A 58 -16.47 -8.55 -11.93
CA GLN A 58 -15.21 -9.26 -11.68
C GLN A 58 -14.49 -9.84 -12.92
N ARG A 59 -14.88 -9.42 -14.13
CA ARG A 59 -14.26 -9.90 -15.39
C ARG A 59 -13.62 -8.76 -16.15
N VAL A 60 -12.45 -9.03 -16.71
CA VAL A 60 -11.80 -8.20 -17.75
C VAL A 60 -12.20 -8.76 -19.10
N LEU A 61 -12.78 -7.90 -19.94
CA LEU A 61 -13.08 -8.18 -21.34
C LEU A 61 -12.13 -7.38 -22.21
N SER A 62 -11.51 -8.05 -23.19
CA SER A 62 -10.56 -7.42 -24.09
C SER A 62 -10.81 -7.84 -25.53
N THR A 63 -10.49 -6.94 -26.45
CA THR A 63 -10.42 -7.23 -27.88
C THR A 63 -8.98 -7.04 -28.35
N VAL A 64 -8.47 -8.00 -29.11
CA VAL A 64 -7.08 -8.01 -29.56
C VAL A 64 -7.06 -8.29 -31.04
N GLN A 65 -6.47 -7.39 -31.82
CA GLN A 65 -6.26 -7.59 -33.25
C GLN A 65 -5.37 -8.81 -33.44
N GLY A 66 -5.79 -9.72 -34.31
CA GLY A 66 -5.07 -10.94 -34.64
C GLY A 66 -4.64 -10.95 -36.11
N THR A 67 -4.34 -12.15 -36.60
CA THR A 67 -4.14 -12.42 -38.03
C THR A 67 -5.45 -12.44 -38.82
N GLU A 68 -6.59 -12.69 -38.15
CA GLU A 68 -7.90 -12.63 -38.79
C GLU A 68 -8.42 -11.20 -38.94
N PRO A 69 -9.30 -10.92 -39.93
CA PRO A 69 -9.94 -9.62 -40.10
C PRO A 69 -10.76 -9.21 -38.87
N SER A 70 -11.43 -10.16 -38.22
CA SER A 70 -12.17 -9.91 -36.98
C SER A 70 -11.26 -10.02 -35.75
N PRO A 71 -11.24 -9.03 -34.84
CA PRO A 71 -10.46 -9.11 -33.62
C PRO A 71 -10.88 -10.27 -32.71
N TYR A 72 -9.91 -10.89 -32.06
CA TYR A 72 -10.17 -11.95 -31.08
C TYR A 72 -10.73 -11.37 -29.78
N ARG A 73 -11.70 -12.09 -29.20
CA ARG A 73 -12.30 -11.75 -27.91
C ARG A 73 -11.59 -12.52 -26.80
N LEU A 74 -11.31 -11.81 -25.72
CA LEU A 74 -10.67 -12.35 -24.53
C LEU A 74 -11.48 -12.02 -23.29
N SER A 75 -11.54 -12.98 -22.36
CA SER A 75 -12.05 -12.75 -21.02
C SER A 75 -11.07 -13.28 -19.98
N LEU A 76 -10.87 -12.54 -18.90
CA LEU A 76 -10.01 -12.87 -17.76
C LEU A 76 -10.77 -12.59 -16.47
N TRP A 77 -10.62 -13.46 -15.48
CA TRP A 77 -11.24 -13.28 -14.16
C TRP A 77 -10.46 -14.00 -13.07
N LEU A 78 -10.68 -13.60 -11.83
CA LEU A 78 -10.26 -14.31 -10.63
C LEU A 78 -11.49 -14.88 -9.94
N ASP A 79 -11.27 -15.82 -9.03
CA ASP A 79 -12.32 -16.22 -8.11
C ASP A 79 -12.63 -15.06 -7.16
N PRO A 80 -13.91 -14.62 -7.11
CA PRO A 80 -14.35 -13.56 -6.22
C PRO A 80 -14.31 -14.03 -4.77
N PHE A 81 -14.15 -13.09 -3.85
CA PHE A 81 -14.41 -13.39 -2.44
C PHE A 81 -15.92 -13.37 -2.16
N THR A 82 -16.34 -14.08 -1.12
CA THR A 82 -17.73 -14.04 -0.66
C THR A 82 -18.08 -12.70 -0.04
N ASP A 83 -19.37 -12.46 0.21
CA ASP A 83 -19.79 -11.25 0.91
C ASP A 83 -19.27 -11.23 2.36
N GLU A 84 -19.22 -12.40 3.01
CA GLU A 84 -18.67 -12.60 4.36
C GLU A 84 -17.17 -12.29 4.42
N ASP A 85 -16.40 -12.81 3.47
CA ASP A 85 -14.96 -12.55 3.33
C ASP A 85 -14.69 -11.05 3.21
N TRP A 86 -15.49 -10.37 2.40
CA TRP A 86 -15.38 -8.93 2.25
C TRP A 86 -15.74 -8.16 3.52
N ASP A 87 -16.76 -8.58 4.28
CA ASP A 87 -17.09 -7.91 5.55
C ASP A 87 -15.95 -8.03 6.57
N LEU A 88 -15.28 -9.19 6.64
CA LEU A 88 -14.11 -9.41 7.48
C LEU A 88 -12.95 -8.49 7.09
N VAL A 89 -12.59 -8.48 5.80
CA VAL A 89 -11.52 -7.61 5.28
C VAL A 89 -11.82 -6.13 5.52
N ILE A 90 -13.04 -5.67 5.25
CA ILE A 90 -13.43 -4.28 5.47
C ILE A 90 -13.38 -3.93 6.96
N THR A 91 -13.78 -4.85 7.84
CA THR A 91 -13.67 -4.67 9.28
C THR A 91 -12.22 -4.44 9.68
N THR A 92 -11.27 -5.27 9.23
CA THR A 92 -9.85 -5.08 9.52
C THR A 92 -9.29 -3.79 8.89
N LEU A 93 -9.66 -3.45 7.65
CA LEU A 93 -9.25 -2.19 7.01
C LEU A 93 -9.72 -0.96 7.76
N SER A 94 -10.92 -1.02 8.34
CA SER A 94 -11.52 0.09 9.08
C SER A 94 -10.82 0.39 10.42
N GLN A 95 -10.11 -0.59 11.00
CA GLN A 95 -9.42 -0.46 12.28
C GLN A 95 -8.21 0.47 12.23
N LYS A 96 -7.53 0.60 11.07
CA LYS A 96 -6.37 1.49 10.92
C LYS A 96 -6.68 2.62 9.95
N ALA A 97 -6.66 3.86 10.46
CA ALA A 97 -6.95 5.06 9.69
C ALA A 97 -6.08 5.21 8.44
N VAL A 98 -4.81 4.77 8.52
CA VAL A 98 -3.82 4.84 7.43
C VAL A 98 -4.28 4.08 6.18
N PHE A 99 -4.89 2.91 6.33
CA PHE A 99 -5.40 2.13 5.19
C PHE A 99 -6.50 2.87 4.46
N SER A 100 -7.47 3.40 5.23
CA SER A 100 -8.58 4.17 4.67
C SER A 100 -8.08 5.42 3.94
N ALA A 101 -7.13 6.16 4.53
CA ALA A 101 -6.59 7.38 3.95
C ALA A 101 -5.87 7.12 2.62
N LYS A 102 -5.00 6.10 2.56
CA LYS A 102 -4.29 5.72 1.33
C LYS A 102 -5.25 5.25 0.24
N LEU A 103 -6.23 4.40 0.58
CA LEU A 103 -7.24 3.94 -0.39
C LEU A 103 -8.08 5.10 -0.92
N LEU A 104 -8.47 6.06 -0.06
CA LEU A 104 -9.18 7.27 -0.49
C LEU A 104 -8.34 8.12 -1.47
N ALA A 105 -7.02 8.18 -1.25
CA ALA A 105 -6.07 8.83 -2.15
C ALA A 105 -5.83 8.05 -3.46
N GLY A 106 -6.41 6.86 -3.63
CA GLY A 106 -6.18 6.03 -4.80
C GLY A 106 -4.85 5.28 -4.77
N GLU A 107 -4.25 5.11 -3.60
CA GLU A 107 -2.99 4.39 -3.41
C GLU A 107 -3.20 3.05 -2.70
N MET A 108 -2.51 2.00 -3.15
CA MET A 108 -2.53 0.71 -2.47
C MET A 108 -1.58 0.73 -1.25
N PRO A 109 -2.09 0.48 -0.02
CA PRO A 109 -1.22 0.39 1.16
C PRO A 109 -0.22 -0.76 1.04
N ALA A 110 1.06 -0.53 1.32
CA ALA A 110 2.12 -1.55 1.19
C ALA A 110 1.84 -2.84 1.98
N ASN A 111 1.22 -2.72 3.15
CA ASN A 111 0.82 -3.81 4.04
C ASN A 111 -0.63 -4.27 3.83
N ILE A 112 -1.24 -4.00 2.66
CA ILE A 112 -2.60 -4.45 2.36
C ILE A 112 -2.71 -5.99 2.38
N GLU A 113 -1.70 -6.70 1.90
CA GLU A 113 -1.70 -8.17 1.88
C GLU A 113 -1.74 -8.76 3.29
N GLU A 114 -1.17 -8.10 4.30
CA GLU A 114 -1.27 -8.52 5.70
C GLU A 114 -2.73 -8.50 6.19
N VAL A 115 -3.51 -7.52 5.72
CA VAL A 115 -4.94 -7.41 6.05
C VAL A 115 -5.72 -8.57 5.44
N PHE A 116 -5.44 -8.93 4.19
CA PHE A 116 -6.07 -10.10 3.57
C PHE A 116 -5.60 -11.39 4.24
N ALA A 117 -4.31 -11.53 4.53
CA ALA A 117 -3.72 -12.72 5.16
C ALA A 117 -4.26 -12.95 6.58
N ALA A 118 -4.48 -11.90 7.37
CA ALA A 118 -5.11 -11.99 8.69
C ALA A 118 -6.53 -12.58 8.64
N ASN A 119 -7.19 -12.50 7.48
CA ASN A 119 -8.51 -13.06 7.23
C ASN A 119 -8.46 -14.38 6.42
N GLY A 120 -7.27 -14.98 6.25
CA GLY A 120 -7.09 -16.22 5.47
C GLY A 120 -7.22 -16.04 3.95
N LEU A 121 -7.18 -14.80 3.46
CA LEU A 121 -7.36 -14.43 2.06
C LEU A 121 -6.10 -13.82 1.48
N ARG A 122 -6.08 -13.61 0.16
CA ARG A 122 -4.98 -12.94 -0.55
C ARG A 122 -5.51 -12.11 -1.69
N LEU A 123 -5.20 -10.81 -1.74
CA LEU A 123 -5.69 -9.95 -2.80
C LEU A 123 -5.06 -10.37 -4.14
N PHE A 124 -3.73 -10.52 -4.16
CA PHE A 124 -3.00 -11.00 -5.33
C PHE A 124 -3.12 -12.53 -5.47
N PRO A 125 -3.23 -13.04 -6.72
CA PRO A 125 -3.14 -14.48 -6.96
C PRO A 125 -1.75 -15.02 -6.57
N PHE A 126 -1.68 -16.27 -6.13
CA PHE A 126 -0.42 -16.89 -5.74
C PHE A 126 0.38 -17.35 -6.96
N SER A 127 -0.33 -17.85 -7.96
CA SER A 127 0.22 -18.42 -9.18
C SER A 127 -0.58 -17.97 -10.39
N LEU A 128 0.05 -18.02 -11.57
CA LEU A 128 -0.66 -17.65 -12.80
C LEU A 128 -1.85 -18.59 -13.09
N SER A 129 -1.87 -19.81 -12.53
CA SER A 129 -3.00 -20.75 -12.64
C SER A 129 -4.27 -20.25 -11.96
N ASP A 130 -4.15 -19.39 -10.96
CA ASP A 130 -5.29 -18.76 -10.27
C ASP A 130 -5.94 -17.67 -11.14
N VAL A 131 -5.27 -17.25 -12.22
CA VAL A 131 -5.78 -16.28 -13.18
C VAL A 131 -6.46 -17.01 -14.33
N HIS A 132 -7.78 -17.11 -14.25
CA HIS A 132 -8.56 -17.72 -15.31
C HIS A 132 -8.64 -16.81 -16.54
N SER A 133 -8.39 -17.38 -17.71
CA SER A 133 -8.45 -16.65 -18.97
C SER A 133 -8.94 -17.54 -20.12
N ARG A 134 -9.63 -16.91 -21.07
CA ARG A 134 -10.11 -17.52 -22.31
C ARG A 134 -9.90 -16.54 -23.46
N CYS A 135 -9.43 -17.04 -24.59
CA CYS A 135 -9.28 -16.28 -25.82
C CYS A 135 -9.91 -17.05 -26.98
N SER A 136 -10.57 -16.35 -27.90
CA SER A 136 -11.19 -16.97 -29.08
C SER A 136 -10.22 -17.28 -30.22
N CYS A 137 -8.91 -17.15 -30.01
CA CYS A 137 -7.91 -17.41 -31.04
C CYS A 137 -7.68 -18.93 -31.25
N PRO A 138 -7.17 -19.35 -32.42
CA PRO A 138 -6.93 -20.77 -32.70
C PRO A 138 -5.78 -21.41 -31.90
N ASP A 139 -4.97 -20.63 -31.17
CA ASP A 139 -3.92 -21.16 -30.28
C ASP A 139 -4.54 -21.83 -29.05
N LYS A 140 -4.31 -23.14 -28.89
CA LYS A 140 -4.81 -23.94 -27.77
C LYS A 140 -4.05 -23.70 -26.47
N ALA A 141 -2.90 -23.03 -26.51
CA ALA A 141 -2.12 -22.77 -25.32
C ALA A 141 -2.74 -21.67 -24.45
N ASN A 142 -2.66 -21.83 -23.13
CA ASN A 142 -3.09 -20.83 -22.16
C ASN A 142 -1.96 -20.52 -21.17
N PRO A 143 -1.48 -19.27 -21.08
CA PRO A 143 -1.82 -18.11 -21.92
C PRO A 143 -1.28 -18.21 -23.36
N CYS A 144 -2.10 -17.80 -24.34
CA CYS A 144 -1.67 -17.52 -25.70
C CYS A 144 -1.01 -16.13 -25.79
N LYS A 145 -0.42 -15.77 -26.94
CA LYS A 145 0.23 -14.46 -27.11
C LYS A 145 -0.72 -13.28 -26.83
N HIS A 146 -2.00 -13.41 -27.15
CA HIS A 146 -3.01 -12.37 -26.92
C HIS A 146 -3.33 -12.22 -25.42
N ILE A 147 -3.41 -13.35 -24.70
CA ILE A 147 -3.61 -13.32 -23.24
C ILE A 147 -2.41 -12.68 -22.55
N SER A 148 -1.19 -13.08 -22.93
CA SER A 148 0.03 -12.48 -22.39
C SER A 148 0.12 -10.97 -22.68
N ALA A 149 -0.35 -10.51 -23.84
CA ALA A 149 -0.41 -9.08 -24.15
C ALA A 149 -1.35 -8.32 -23.21
N VAL A 150 -2.53 -8.88 -22.92
CA VAL A 150 -3.49 -8.27 -21.99
C VAL A 150 -2.99 -8.31 -20.55
N TYR A 151 -2.39 -9.42 -20.12
CA TYR A 151 -1.75 -9.53 -18.80
C TYR A 151 -0.74 -8.41 -18.54
N TYR A 152 0.10 -8.10 -19.53
CA TYR A 152 1.08 -7.02 -19.42
C TYR A 152 0.40 -5.65 -19.26
N LEU A 153 -0.57 -5.33 -20.13
CA LEU A 153 -1.27 -4.04 -20.08
C LEU A 153 -2.16 -3.88 -18.84
N LEU A 154 -2.61 -4.98 -18.23
CA LEU A 154 -3.28 -4.92 -16.93
C LEU A 154 -2.37 -4.40 -15.84
N GLY A 155 -1.06 -4.67 -15.90
CA GLY A 155 -0.09 -4.06 -14.98
C GLY A 155 -0.14 -2.54 -15.04
N ASP A 156 -0.21 -1.96 -16.24
CA ASP A 156 -0.33 -0.51 -16.41
C ASP A 156 -1.67 0.01 -15.87
N ARG A 157 -2.77 -0.69 -16.17
CA ARG A 157 -4.10 -0.34 -15.63
C ARG A 157 -4.16 -0.38 -14.10
N PHE A 158 -3.51 -1.36 -13.48
CA PHE A 158 -3.43 -1.42 -12.03
C PHE A 158 -2.57 -0.29 -11.46
N SER A 159 -1.50 0.11 -12.15
CA SER A 159 -0.71 1.27 -11.74
C SER A 159 -1.53 2.57 -11.77
N GLU A 160 -2.49 2.69 -12.69
CA GLU A 160 -3.41 3.84 -12.79
C GLU A 160 -4.52 3.78 -11.73
N ASP A 161 -5.10 2.60 -11.50
CA ASP A 161 -6.18 2.40 -10.53
C ASP A 161 -6.03 1.06 -9.76
N PRO A 162 -5.60 1.10 -8.47
CA PRO A 162 -5.49 -0.10 -7.65
C PRO A 162 -6.83 -0.77 -7.35
N PHE A 163 -7.96 -0.05 -7.43
CA PHE A 163 -9.28 -0.62 -7.13
C PHE A 163 -9.73 -1.66 -8.16
N LEU A 164 -9.11 -1.70 -9.34
CA LEU A 164 -9.34 -2.73 -10.34
C LEU A 164 -8.98 -4.14 -9.82
N LEU A 165 -8.05 -4.25 -8.86
CA LEU A 165 -7.75 -5.52 -8.18
C LEU A 165 -8.88 -5.95 -7.25
N PHE A 166 -9.47 -5.03 -6.49
CA PHE A 166 -10.66 -5.31 -5.67
C PHE A 166 -11.86 -5.68 -6.54
N GLN A 167 -11.99 -5.01 -7.69
CA GLN A 167 -13.04 -5.30 -8.65
C GLN A 167 -12.92 -6.72 -9.20
N LEU A 168 -11.71 -7.18 -9.52
CA LEU A 168 -11.47 -8.58 -9.89
C LEU A 168 -11.81 -9.56 -8.77
N ARG A 169 -11.71 -9.15 -7.50
CA ARG A 169 -12.13 -9.90 -6.31
C ARG A 169 -13.60 -9.68 -5.92
N GLY A 170 -14.38 -8.97 -6.74
CA GLY A 170 -15.84 -8.86 -6.60
C GLY A 170 -16.37 -7.57 -5.98
N ARG A 171 -15.54 -6.57 -5.66
CA ARG A 171 -16.01 -5.28 -5.10
C ARG A 171 -15.54 -4.07 -5.90
N SER A 172 -16.46 -3.16 -6.20
CA SER A 172 -16.12 -1.87 -6.80
C SER A 172 -15.47 -0.92 -5.79
N ARG A 173 -14.84 0.14 -6.31
CA ARG A 173 -14.28 1.23 -5.51
C ARG A 173 -15.30 1.82 -4.55
N GLU A 174 -16.49 2.13 -5.05
CA GLU A 174 -17.57 2.74 -4.29
C GLU A 174 -18.02 1.81 -3.16
N GLN A 175 -18.16 0.51 -3.44
CA GLN A 175 -18.54 -0.48 -2.44
C GLN A 175 -17.51 -0.59 -1.31
N VAL A 176 -16.21 -0.64 -1.64
CA VAL A 176 -15.13 -0.72 -0.64
C VAL A 176 -15.10 0.56 0.21
N LEU A 177 -15.09 1.73 -0.42
CA LEU A 177 -14.96 3.00 0.29
C LEU A 177 -16.18 3.32 1.17
N GLU A 178 -17.39 3.03 0.69
CA GLU A 178 -18.60 3.23 1.47
C GLU A 178 -18.67 2.27 2.66
N ALA A 179 -18.32 1.00 2.47
CA ALA A 179 -18.29 0.02 3.55
C ALA A 179 -17.27 0.39 4.64
N ILE A 180 -16.08 0.87 4.25
CA ILE A 180 -15.08 1.39 5.19
C ILE A 180 -15.63 2.59 5.97
N ARG A 181 -16.27 3.54 5.29
CA ARG A 181 -16.86 4.73 5.91
C ARG A 181 -17.92 4.34 6.94
N HIS A 182 -18.84 3.45 6.57
CA HIS A 182 -19.93 3.00 7.43
C HIS A 182 -19.41 2.28 8.68
N LYS A 183 -18.41 1.39 8.55
CA LYS A 183 -17.79 0.70 9.70
C LYS A 183 -17.10 1.69 10.65
N ARG A 184 -16.39 2.69 10.13
CA ARG A 184 -15.74 3.71 10.97
C ARG A 184 -16.74 4.62 11.69
N GLN A 185 -17.81 5.04 11.02
CA GLN A 185 -18.88 5.81 11.66
C GLN A 185 -19.55 5.01 12.79
N SER A 186 -19.79 3.71 12.55
CA SER A 186 -20.35 2.81 13.56
C SER A 186 -19.43 2.65 14.78
N GLN A 187 -18.12 2.48 14.56
CA GLN A 187 -17.12 2.41 15.63
C GLN A 187 -17.02 3.71 16.43
N ALA A 188 -17.00 4.86 15.75
CA ALA A 188 -17.01 6.16 16.40
C ALA A 188 -18.27 6.34 17.27
N LYS A 189 -19.44 5.92 16.78
CA LYS A 189 -20.69 5.97 17.55
C LYS A 189 -20.67 5.03 18.76
N GLN A 190 -20.03 3.87 18.65
CA GLN A 190 -19.86 2.95 19.78
C GLN A 190 -18.95 3.53 20.87
N LEU A 191 -17.83 4.16 20.49
CA LEU A 191 -16.93 4.85 21.42
C LEU A 191 -17.60 6.02 22.16
N VAL A 192 -18.58 6.68 21.53
CA VAL A 192 -19.35 7.77 22.16
C VAL A 192 -20.53 7.24 23.00
N SER A 193 -20.94 5.98 22.81
CA SER A 193 -22.06 5.37 23.54
C SER A 193 -21.66 4.65 24.84
N THR A 194 -20.39 4.70 25.24
CA THR A 194 -20.04 4.39 26.63
C THR A 194 -20.78 5.39 27.50
N PRO A 195 -21.54 4.96 28.53
CA PRO A 195 -22.18 5.93 29.42
C PRO A 195 -21.07 6.84 29.92
N GLU A 196 -21.23 8.15 29.71
CA GLU A 196 -20.45 9.15 30.43
C GLU A 196 -20.62 8.79 31.90
N THR A 197 -19.65 8.06 32.46
CA THR A 197 -19.37 8.17 33.87
C THR A 197 -19.14 9.65 34.04
N THR A 198 -20.11 10.34 34.64
CA THR A 198 -19.94 11.71 35.13
C THR A 198 -18.86 11.66 36.19
N THR A 199 -17.60 11.51 35.77
CA THR A 199 -16.47 11.96 36.54
C THR A 199 -16.70 13.46 36.71
N PRO A 200 -16.73 13.96 37.96
CA PRO A 200 -16.71 15.38 38.18
C PRO A 200 -15.59 15.97 37.33
N GLY A 201 -15.90 17.02 36.56
CA GLY A 201 -14.90 17.68 35.72
C GLY A 201 -13.65 17.98 36.54
N PRO A 202 -12.45 17.89 35.95
CA PRO A 202 -11.21 18.09 36.68
C PRO A 202 -11.24 19.43 37.41
N ASN A 203 -10.89 19.43 38.70
CA ASN A 203 -10.76 20.68 39.45
C ASN A 203 -9.58 21.46 38.85
N LEU A 204 -9.89 22.52 38.09
CA LEU A 204 -8.90 23.32 37.36
C LEU A 204 -7.86 23.99 38.28
N GLU A 205 -8.21 24.25 39.54
CA GLU A 205 -7.28 24.86 40.51
C GLU A 205 -6.18 23.88 40.93
N ASN A 206 -6.50 22.58 40.99
CA ASN A 206 -5.58 21.52 41.38
C ASN A 206 -5.16 20.61 40.21
N PHE A 207 -5.61 20.89 38.99
CA PHE A 207 -5.38 20.04 37.81
C PHE A 207 -3.89 19.80 37.52
N TRP A 208 -3.04 20.79 37.81
CA TRP A 208 -1.59 20.72 37.60
C TRP A 208 -0.82 20.09 38.77
N ARG A 209 -1.51 19.66 39.84
CA ARG A 209 -0.87 19.00 40.99
C ARG A 209 -0.84 17.49 40.77
N TYR A 210 0.37 16.95 40.71
CA TYR A 210 0.63 15.53 40.57
C TYR A 210 0.91 14.91 41.94
N ASP A 211 -0.13 14.85 42.77
CA ASP A 211 -0.04 14.35 44.16
C ASP A 211 -0.31 12.84 44.25
N GLU A 212 -0.79 12.22 43.17
CA GLU A 212 -1.00 10.78 43.05
C GLU A 212 -0.05 10.15 42.01
N PRO A 213 0.48 8.94 42.27
CA PRO A 213 1.21 8.19 41.27
C PRO A 213 0.30 7.87 40.08
N LEU A 214 0.85 7.94 38.86
CA LEU A 214 0.14 7.56 37.65
C LEU A 214 -0.39 6.12 37.79
N GLU A 215 -1.63 5.87 37.38
CA GLU A 215 -2.17 4.52 37.33
C GLU A 215 -1.23 3.61 36.53
N SER A 216 -0.72 2.58 37.19
CA SER A 216 0.25 1.65 36.61
C SER A 216 -0.31 0.86 35.43
N SER A 217 -1.63 0.76 35.30
CA SER A 217 -2.32 0.21 34.12
C SER A 217 -2.24 1.10 32.88
N LEU A 218 -2.12 2.41 33.05
CA LEU A 218 -2.00 3.40 31.97
C LEU A 218 -0.54 3.63 31.56
N VAL A 219 0.40 3.20 32.40
CA VAL A 219 1.85 3.31 32.15
C VAL A 219 2.34 2.02 31.48
N VAL A 220 2.14 1.91 30.17
CA VAL A 220 2.78 0.85 29.37
C VAL A 220 4.14 1.37 28.89
N ILE A 221 5.20 1.07 29.65
CA ILE A 221 6.57 1.25 29.17
C ILE A 221 6.92 0.01 28.34
N ALA A 222 6.41 -0.03 27.11
CA ALA A 222 6.89 -1.00 26.13
C ALA A 222 8.28 -0.53 25.63
N PRO A 223 9.27 -1.42 25.50
CA PRO A 223 10.49 -1.07 24.79
C PRO A 223 10.09 -0.67 23.38
N SER A 224 10.32 0.60 23.04
CA SER A 224 10.08 1.13 21.70
C SER A 224 10.83 0.26 20.70
N GLY A 225 10.08 -0.43 19.84
CA GLY A 225 10.64 -1.25 18.77
C GLY A 225 11.37 -0.36 17.78
N GLY A 226 12.70 -0.24 17.94
CA GLY A 226 13.66 0.28 16.97
C GLY A 226 13.58 1.77 16.60
N GLU A 227 12.39 2.36 16.53
CA GLU A 227 12.16 3.73 16.08
C GLU A 227 12.01 4.68 17.27
N THR A 228 12.91 5.66 17.36
CA THR A 228 12.85 6.73 18.35
C THR A 228 11.93 7.86 17.86
N VAL A 229 11.48 8.73 18.77
CA VAL A 229 10.72 9.95 18.40
C VAL A 229 11.49 10.81 17.38
N LEU A 230 12.83 10.78 17.44
CA LEU A 230 13.69 11.48 16.48
C LEU A 230 13.72 10.84 15.09
N ASP A 231 13.39 9.56 14.97
CA ASP A 231 13.26 8.87 13.67
C ASP A 231 11.92 9.19 12.99
N ILE A 232 10.90 9.54 13.79
CA ILE A 232 9.57 9.96 13.31
C ILE A 232 9.58 11.42 12.85
N LEU A 233 10.30 12.30 13.57
CA LEU A 233 10.23 13.75 13.37
C LEU A 233 11.04 14.29 12.17
N ASP A 234 11.79 13.42 11.47
CA ASP A 234 12.71 13.78 10.38
C ASP A 234 13.62 14.98 10.75
N THR A 235 14.31 15.60 9.79
CA THR A 235 15.22 16.72 10.08
C THR A 235 14.45 17.95 10.61
N ILE A 236 14.79 18.39 11.81
CA ILE A 236 14.23 19.61 12.43
C ILE A 236 14.64 20.84 11.59
N PRO A 237 13.69 21.65 11.10
CA PRO A 237 13.99 22.85 10.34
C PRO A 237 14.45 23.98 11.29
N LEU A 238 15.76 24.10 11.50
CA LEU A 238 16.34 25.18 12.31
C LEU A 238 16.40 26.50 11.52
N ALA A 239 15.94 27.59 12.13
CA ALA A 239 15.98 28.92 11.54
C ALA A 239 17.44 29.36 11.29
N GLY A 240 17.82 29.46 10.01
CA GLY A 240 19.20 29.66 9.56
C GLY A 240 19.66 28.65 8.52
N ALA A 241 18.93 27.53 8.35
CA ALA A 241 19.10 26.60 7.24
C ALA A 241 18.46 27.16 5.97
N THR A 242 19.06 28.19 5.37
CA THR A 242 18.87 28.45 3.93
C THR A 242 19.43 27.23 3.16
N ASN A 243 19.07 27.07 1.88
CA ASN A 243 19.46 25.93 1.03
C ASN A 243 21.00 25.73 0.83
N ASP A 244 21.85 26.40 1.61
CA ASP A 244 23.29 26.24 1.66
C ASP A 244 23.71 24.95 2.39
N GLU A 245 24.83 24.37 1.97
CA GLU A 245 25.40 23.15 2.55
C GLU A 245 25.73 23.29 4.05
N SER A 246 26.02 24.52 4.50
CA SER A 246 26.29 24.84 5.90
C SER A 246 25.06 24.71 6.81
N GLY A 247 23.86 25.04 6.31
CA GLY A 247 22.59 24.90 7.02
C GLY A 247 22.12 23.46 7.17
N LYS A 248 22.44 22.61 6.17
CA LYS A 248 22.22 21.16 6.25
C LYS A 248 23.18 20.51 7.25
N SER A 249 24.40 21.01 7.35
CA SER A 249 25.41 20.52 8.29
C SER A 249 25.01 20.80 9.75
N THR A 250 24.51 22.00 10.06
CA THR A 250 24.06 22.33 11.42
C THR A 250 22.85 21.51 11.85
N ALA A 251 21.83 21.34 11.00
CA ALA A 251 20.68 20.48 11.29
C ALA A 251 21.11 19.02 11.54
N ALA A 252 22.05 18.51 10.75
CA ALA A 252 22.60 17.16 10.94
C ALA A 252 23.37 17.02 12.26
N MET A 253 24.19 18.02 12.63
CA MET A 253 24.90 18.04 13.92
C MET A 253 23.93 18.10 15.11
N THR A 254 22.87 18.91 15.01
CA THR A 254 21.84 18.99 16.06
C THR A 254 21.10 17.66 16.21
N MET A 255 20.72 17.02 15.10
CA MET A 255 20.09 15.70 15.14
C MET A 255 21.02 14.62 15.72
N ALA A 256 22.31 14.66 15.40
CA ALA A 256 23.30 13.75 15.98
C ALA A 256 23.42 13.92 17.50
N TYR A 257 23.50 15.17 17.98
CA TYR A 257 23.54 15.48 19.40
C TYR A 257 22.27 15.03 20.12
N LEU A 258 21.09 15.30 19.54
CA LEU A 258 19.81 14.86 20.12
C LEU A 258 19.70 13.35 20.21
N ARG A 259 20.20 12.59 19.22
CA ARG A 259 20.24 11.12 19.28
C ARG A 259 21.11 10.63 20.44
N GLU A 260 22.27 11.24 20.66
CA GLU A 260 23.15 10.91 21.78
C GLU A 260 22.50 11.19 23.13
N VAL A 261 21.87 12.36 23.28
CA VAL A 261 21.11 12.72 24.49
C VAL A 261 19.95 11.75 24.71
N TYR A 262 19.18 11.41 23.66
CA TYR A 262 18.05 10.49 23.77
C TYR A 262 18.50 9.08 24.21
N ALA A 263 19.61 8.59 23.65
CA ALA A 263 20.18 7.29 24.03
C ALA A 263 20.69 7.27 25.47
N SER A 264 21.42 8.31 25.90
CA SER A 264 21.97 8.37 27.26
C SER A 264 20.87 8.50 28.33
N VAL A 265 19.89 9.38 28.11
CA VAL A 265 18.78 9.59 29.06
C VAL A 265 17.90 8.35 29.17
N SER A 266 17.59 7.68 28.05
CA SER A 266 16.81 6.44 28.07
C SER A 266 17.52 5.31 28.81
N GLN A 267 18.84 5.14 28.60
CA GLN A 267 19.65 4.17 29.35
C GLN A 267 19.69 4.48 30.85
N GLN A 268 19.90 5.75 31.24
CA GLN A 268 19.90 6.15 32.65
C GLN A 268 18.53 5.95 33.31
N ALA A 269 17.43 6.27 32.62
CA ALA A 269 16.08 6.04 33.10
C ALA A 269 15.80 4.55 33.32
N MET A 270 16.22 3.69 32.39
CA MET A 270 16.09 2.24 32.51
C MET A 270 16.89 1.70 33.71
N LEU A 271 18.14 2.12 33.88
CA LEU A 271 18.97 1.74 35.03
C LEU A 271 18.34 2.16 36.35
N LYS A 272 17.83 3.40 36.44
CA LYS A 272 17.16 3.92 37.63
C LYS A 272 15.88 3.15 37.97
N ALA A 273 15.07 2.83 36.97
CA ALA A 273 13.85 2.02 37.13
C ALA A 273 14.18 0.60 37.62
N MET A 274 15.23 -0.04 37.06
CA MET A 274 15.68 -1.36 37.50
C MET A 274 16.22 -1.35 38.94
N MET A 275 16.90 -0.28 39.36
CA MET A 275 17.38 -0.13 40.74
C MET A 275 16.24 0.11 41.74
N GLN A 276 15.22 0.89 41.38
CA GLN A 276 14.05 1.13 42.23
C GLN A 276 13.21 -0.15 42.42
N ALA A 277 13.03 -0.94 41.36
CA ALA A 277 12.32 -2.23 41.43
C ALA A 277 13.00 -3.26 42.37
N ASN A 278 14.32 -3.17 42.56
CA ASN A 278 15.08 -4.04 43.49
C ASN A 278 15.07 -3.57 44.94
N THR A 279 14.54 -2.39 45.24
CA THR A 279 14.52 -1.84 46.61
C THR A 279 13.17 -2.06 47.31
N GLU A 280 12.15 -2.52 46.56
CA GLU A 280 10.79 -2.81 47.03
C GLU A 280 10.51 -4.32 47.19
N ALA A 281 11.54 -5.17 47.12
CA ALA A 281 11.50 -6.61 47.39
C ALA A 281 12.25 -6.94 48.69
#